data_AF-A0A7S2MNR5-F1
#
_entry.id   AF-A0A7S2MNR5-F1
#
_cell.length_a   1.000
_cell.length_b   1.000
_cell.length_c   1.000
_cell.angle_alpha   90.00
_cell.angle_beta   90.00
_cell.angle_gamma   90.00
#
_symmetry.space_group_name_H-M   'P 1'
#
loop_
_entity.id
_entity.type
_entity.pdbx_description
1 polymer ?
#
loop_
_entity_poly.entity_id
_entity_poly.type
_entity_poly.pdbx_seq_one_letter_code
_entity_poly.pdbx_strand_id
1 'polypeptide(L)'
;MRTHRKKNDRKFGSGWVTTMIFVGAIAVSYSFGHVACHADCAMRETPDSKPLQKPQEDSVNEEKKRADILDQRLKDIQLKLDDASQEIFALNDAKASQATEIERLLEKLRAQESVEVMEADDSLLRKNEQQPQPAGNRADGKISGPVKGTSWASINTFDQTKFHEVLGLPYQHPSRNALLFDKKQGCDELVVVITGKKPKTCLAVLERTFLQPEVMKLELPQGVRWNSAAVNSIPWTQPGTVDLYPRGHHRENSIDKLGILLKHYLEMKEELKPILTQISRFKKKTVIVMCLNQGNLDLVFNFICSCRNLNIDIRNLIVFAADELTHKTLTTFGVQSYWHVGLGDFPAAAARAYGDATFVSLMWLKVVSVFLVNDLGFNQIFQDADLVWFKDPMPYFWNQSAEMDTFWQDDGARSNRFSPLFANSGFYFVRNTEPAKHFVYSLLISFHEIMAVRSHQHVLDKLLLTHKAHYGMGVKVLDKEEFPQGQVFHHNKALMQRFANLEVTPYVFHMCWTANKKDKLKYMKQVGLWYLKSECDIDFLSNADGAESVKSCCDATAKPWRPDGPGKLPNLRS
;
A
#
# COMPACT_ATOMS: atom_id res chain seq x y z
N MET A 1 -16.77 64.36 -19.74
CA MET A 1 -17.99 63.58 -19.42
C MET A 1 -17.90 63.08 -17.98
N ARG A 2 -19.03 63.06 -17.30
CA ARG A 2 -19.23 62.97 -15.84
C ARG A 2 -18.83 61.62 -15.21
N THR A 3 -18.29 61.77 -14.01
CA THR A 3 -18.30 60.93 -12.79
C THR A 3 -19.45 59.91 -12.61
N HIS A 4 -19.17 58.73 -12.02
CA HIS A 4 -19.70 58.39 -10.68
C HIS A 4 -19.05 57.17 -10.01
N ARG A 5 -18.75 57.38 -8.73
CA ARG A 5 -18.38 56.46 -7.64
C ARG A 5 -19.62 55.68 -7.17
N LYS A 6 -19.49 54.41 -6.76
CA LYS A 6 -20.23 53.88 -5.59
C LYS A 6 -19.53 52.70 -4.93
N LYS A 7 -19.30 52.87 -3.63
CA LYS A 7 -18.94 51.86 -2.62
C LYS A 7 -20.12 50.91 -2.41
N ASN A 8 -19.84 49.68 -1.98
CA ASN A 8 -20.66 49.06 -0.94
C ASN A 8 -19.82 48.07 -0.12
N ASP A 9 -19.80 48.35 1.18
CA ASP A 9 -19.28 47.55 2.27
C ASP A 9 -20.17 46.33 2.54
N ARG A 10 -19.56 45.19 2.88
CA ARG A 10 -20.11 44.24 3.87
C ARG A 10 -18.98 43.71 4.75
N LYS A 11 -19.08 44.03 6.04
CA LYS A 11 -18.33 43.48 7.18
C LYS A 11 -18.96 42.16 7.66
N PHE A 12 -18.21 41.50 8.56
CA PHE A 12 -18.41 40.25 9.34
C PHE A 12 -17.74 39.03 8.70
N GLY A 13 -16.82 38.31 9.35
CA GLY A 13 -16.23 38.38 10.70
C GLY A 13 -15.20 37.26 10.88
N SER A 14 -14.33 37.39 11.91
CA SER A 14 -13.52 36.34 12.59
C SER A 14 -12.78 35.32 11.72
N GLY A 15 -11.44 35.31 11.64
CA GLY A 15 -10.55 35.01 12.77
C GLY A 15 -9.99 33.59 12.61
N TRP A 16 -8.81 33.46 11.98
CA TRP A 16 -7.98 32.25 12.02
C TRP A 16 -6.52 32.69 12.13
N VAL A 17 -6.02 32.74 13.36
CA VAL A 17 -4.58 32.74 13.64
C VAL A 17 -4.20 31.27 13.76
N THR A 18 -3.42 30.79 12.79
CA THR A 18 -2.80 29.46 12.82
C THR A 18 -1.57 29.52 13.71
N THR A 19 -1.71 29.16 14.99
CA THR A 19 -0.56 28.91 15.86
C THR A 19 -0.19 27.43 15.75
N MET A 20 0.89 27.14 15.02
CA MET A 20 1.61 25.88 15.14
C MET A 20 2.48 25.95 16.41
N ILE A 21 2.28 25.04 17.36
CA ILE A 21 3.22 24.81 18.46
C ILE A 21 3.91 23.46 18.21
N PHE A 22 5.20 23.54 17.95
CA PHE A 22 6.16 22.44 18.07
C PHE A 22 6.55 22.33 19.55
N VAL A 23 6.51 21.13 20.13
CA VAL A 23 7.19 20.82 21.40
C VAL A 23 8.28 19.81 21.10
N GLY A 24 9.52 20.28 21.12
CA GLY A 24 10.73 19.46 21.21
C GLY A 24 11.48 19.89 22.45
N ALA A 25 11.59 19.00 23.43
CA ALA A 25 12.41 19.21 24.62
C ALA A 25 13.89 19.05 24.22
N ILE A 26 14.68 20.11 24.34
CA ILE A 26 16.14 20.05 24.30
C ILE A 26 16.63 20.49 25.67
N ALA A 27 17.19 19.56 26.42
CA ALA A 27 18.00 19.86 27.59
C ALA A 27 19.38 20.33 27.10
N VAL A 28 19.72 21.61 27.34
CA VAL A 28 21.09 22.12 27.22
C VAL A 28 21.54 22.61 28.58
N SER A 29 22.42 21.83 29.21
CA SER A 29 23.13 22.22 30.42
C SER A 29 24.21 23.25 30.06
N TYR A 30 24.09 24.47 30.58
CA TYR A 30 25.17 25.47 30.55
C TYR A 30 25.79 25.58 31.95
N SER A 31 27.06 25.18 32.07
CA SER A 31 27.90 25.53 33.22
C SER A 31 28.74 26.76 32.86
N PHE A 32 28.55 27.83 33.64
CA PHE A 32 29.38 29.03 33.64
C PHE A 32 30.73 28.76 34.32
N GLY A 33 31.82 29.20 33.69
CA GLY A 33 33.16 29.26 34.28
C GLY A 33 33.93 30.46 33.73
N HIS A 34 34.29 31.37 34.64
CA HIS A 34 34.86 32.70 34.42
C HIS A 34 36.32 32.73 33.91
N VAL A 35 36.62 33.75 33.09
CA VAL A 35 37.77 34.69 33.12
C VAL A 35 39.19 34.16 32.93
N ALA A 36 39.87 34.66 31.88
CA ALA A 36 41.11 35.45 32.01
C ALA A 36 41.54 36.07 30.66
N CYS A 37 41.97 37.33 30.73
CA CYS A 37 42.57 38.11 29.65
C CYS A 37 43.92 37.55 29.20
N HIS A 38 44.30 37.77 27.93
CA HIS A 38 45.56 38.44 27.61
C HIS A 38 45.54 39.00 26.19
N ALA A 39 45.96 40.26 26.09
CA ALA A 39 46.21 41.02 24.88
C ALA A 39 47.46 40.50 24.14
N ASP A 40 47.50 40.64 22.80
CA ASP A 40 48.47 41.52 22.12
C ASP A 40 48.46 41.37 20.59
N CYS A 41 48.52 42.53 19.92
CA CYS A 41 49.17 42.85 18.62
C CYS A 41 48.67 42.15 17.32
N ALA A 42 48.56 42.79 16.15
CA ALA A 42 48.95 44.11 15.69
C ALA A 42 48.15 44.54 14.43
N MET A 43 47.81 45.82 14.43
CA MET A 43 47.64 46.80 13.35
C MET A 43 47.88 46.38 11.89
N ARG A 44 46.89 46.68 11.02
CA ARG A 44 47.11 47.31 9.71
C ARG A 44 46.01 48.34 9.43
N GLU A 45 46.43 49.58 9.24
CA GLU A 45 45.62 50.75 8.93
C GLU A 45 45.25 50.80 7.43
N THR A 46 44.03 51.23 7.13
CA THR A 46 43.70 51.98 5.91
C THR A 46 42.69 53.08 6.28
N PRO A 47 42.90 54.35 5.88
CA PRO A 47 42.06 55.46 6.31
C PRO A 47 40.91 55.70 5.32
N ASP A 48 39.67 55.59 5.79
CA ASP A 48 38.54 56.42 5.34
C ASP A 48 37.28 56.08 6.14
N SER A 49 36.96 56.85 7.17
CA SER A 49 35.57 57.05 7.61
C SER A 49 35.44 58.19 8.62
N LYS A 50 34.41 59.01 8.41
CA LYS A 50 33.97 60.14 9.24
C LYS A 50 33.57 59.68 10.66
N PRO A 51 33.63 60.56 11.68
CA PRO A 51 33.40 60.16 13.07
C PRO A 51 31.92 59.84 13.33
N LEU A 52 31.64 58.65 13.88
CA LEU A 52 30.32 58.27 14.38
C LEU A 52 29.98 59.04 15.67
N GLN A 53 28.81 59.66 15.69
CA GLN A 53 28.19 60.24 16.89
C GLN A 53 27.82 59.14 17.90
N LYS A 54 28.03 59.41 19.20
CA LYS A 54 27.60 58.56 20.31
C LYS A 54 26.07 58.36 20.29
N PRO A 55 25.55 57.17 20.62
CA PRO A 55 24.09 56.95 20.70
C PRO A 55 23.48 57.78 21.83
N GLN A 56 22.35 58.43 21.54
CA GLN A 56 21.54 59.15 22.52
C GLN A 56 20.94 58.18 23.56
N GLU A 57 21.00 58.53 24.84
CA GLU A 57 20.50 57.74 25.99
C GLU A 57 19.02 57.30 25.86
N ASP A 58 18.23 57.99 25.04
CA ASP A 58 16.82 57.68 24.81
C ASP A 58 16.60 56.35 24.08
N SER A 59 17.54 55.88 23.22
CA SER A 59 17.37 54.62 22.48
C SER A 59 17.57 53.38 23.36
N VAL A 60 18.44 53.47 24.36
CA VAL A 60 18.73 52.38 25.31
C VAL A 60 17.55 52.16 26.26
N ASN A 61 16.85 53.24 26.60
CA ASN A 61 15.70 53.19 27.51
C ASN A 61 14.44 52.60 26.82
N GLU A 62 14.29 52.80 25.50
CA GLU A 62 13.26 52.13 24.69
C GLU A 62 13.53 50.63 24.53
N GLU A 63 14.78 50.22 24.30
CA GLU A 63 15.14 48.80 24.20
C GLU A 63 14.91 48.06 25.52
N LYS A 64 15.26 48.67 26.65
CA LYS A 64 15.01 48.09 27.97
C LYS A 64 13.51 47.91 28.25
N LYS A 65 12.68 48.91 27.92
CA LYS A 65 11.22 48.80 28.02
C LYS A 65 10.65 47.71 27.13
N ARG A 66 11.18 47.53 25.91
CA ARG A 66 10.77 46.44 25.01
C ARG A 66 11.16 45.07 25.56
N ALA A 67 12.34 44.94 26.15
CA ALA A 67 12.79 43.71 26.78
C ALA A 67 11.90 43.32 27.97
N ASP A 68 11.55 44.27 28.84
CA ASP A 68 10.68 44.03 29.99
C ASP A 68 9.26 43.60 29.57
N ILE A 69 8.71 44.20 28.51
CA ILE A 69 7.40 43.81 27.94
C ILE A 69 7.48 42.38 27.35
N LEU A 70 8.59 42.02 26.73
CA LEU A 70 8.77 40.68 26.17
C LEU A 70 8.89 39.62 27.28
N ASP A 71 9.62 39.92 28.35
CA ASP A 71 9.78 39.03 29.51
C ASP A 71 8.44 38.79 30.22
N GLN A 72 7.63 39.84 30.39
CA GLN A 72 6.30 39.70 30.96
C GLN A 72 5.38 38.83 30.09
N ARG A 73 5.44 39.00 28.76
CA ARG A 73 4.67 38.17 27.82
C ARG A 73 5.11 36.71 27.84
N LEU A 74 6.41 36.45 28.00
CA LEU A 74 6.94 35.09 28.12
C LEU A 74 6.42 34.40 29.39
N LYS A 75 6.40 35.12 30.52
CA LYS A 75 5.83 34.61 31.78
C LYS A 75 4.33 34.29 31.66
N ASP A 76 3.56 35.17 31.01
CA ASP A 76 2.13 34.94 30.80
C ASP A 76 1.85 33.74 29.86
N ILE A 77 2.71 33.51 28.86
CA ILE A 77 2.61 32.35 27.97
C ILE A 77 2.96 31.06 28.73
N GLN A 78 4.00 31.08 29.56
CA GLN A 78 4.40 29.93 30.37
C GLN A 78 3.29 29.51 31.32
N LEU A 79 2.65 30.46 32.01
CA LEU A 79 1.53 30.19 32.92
C LEU A 79 0.37 29.49 32.19
N LYS A 80 0.02 29.95 30.99
CA LYS A 80 -1.03 29.32 30.16
C LYS A 80 -0.65 27.92 29.67
N LEU A 81 0.63 27.68 29.45
CA LEU A 81 1.13 26.37 29.04
C LEU A 81 1.04 25.35 30.19
N ASP A 82 1.29 25.82 31.41
CA ASP A 82 1.22 25.01 32.63
C ASP A 82 -0.25 24.67 32.96
N ASP A 83 -1.17 25.63 32.83
CA ASP A 83 -2.62 25.39 32.99
C ASP A 83 -3.15 24.37 31.96
N ALA A 84 -2.77 24.52 30.69
CA ALA A 84 -3.16 23.57 29.64
C ALA A 84 -2.57 22.17 29.85
N SER A 85 -1.35 22.08 30.39
CA SER A 85 -0.73 20.80 30.75
C SER A 85 -1.51 20.09 31.86
N GLN A 86 -1.98 20.83 32.88
CA GLN A 86 -2.80 20.26 33.95
C GLN A 86 -4.16 19.76 33.45
N GLU A 87 -4.80 20.50 32.53
CA GLU A 87 -6.09 20.11 31.94
C GLU A 87 -5.96 18.83 31.08
N ILE A 88 -4.87 18.70 30.32
CA ILE A 88 -4.54 17.47 29.57
C ILE A 88 -4.31 16.29 30.50
N PHE A 89 -3.62 16.50 31.63
CA PHE A 89 -3.39 15.47 32.63
C PHE A 89 -4.71 14.96 33.23
N ALA A 90 -5.60 15.87 33.61
CA ALA A 90 -6.94 15.53 34.12
C ALA A 90 -7.80 14.75 33.09
N LEU A 91 -7.72 15.12 31.80
CA LEU A 91 -8.41 14.41 30.72
C LEU A 91 -7.88 12.98 30.49
N ASN A 92 -6.57 12.77 30.68
CA ASN A 92 -5.97 11.44 30.56
C ASN A 92 -6.35 10.53 31.74
N ASP A 93 -6.39 11.06 32.97
CA ASP A 93 -6.86 10.31 34.15
C ASP A 93 -8.34 9.91 34.03
N ALA A 94 -9.18 10.80 33.48
CA ALA A 94 -10.59 10.50 33.21
C ALA A 94 -10.75 9.39 32.16
N LYS A 95 -9.92 9.36 31.12
CA LYS A 95 -9.90 8.29 30.11
C LYS A 95 -9.41 6.97 30.67
N ALA A 96 -8.38 6.98 31.51
CA ALA A 96 -7.90 5.78 32.20
C ALA A 96 -9.00 5.17 33.07
N SER A 97 -9.74 6.00 33.80
CA SER A 97 -10.89 5.57 34.63
C SER A 97 -12.02 4.95 33.80
N GLN A 98 -12.33 5.51 32.62
CA GLN A 98 -13.30 4.92 31.70
C GLN A 98 -12.84 3.58 31.10
N ALA A 99 -11.55 3.43 30.79
CA ALA A 99 -11.00 2.19 30.28
C ALA A 99 -11.14 1.05 31.31
N THR A 100 -10.89 1.33 32.58
CA THR A 100 -11.08 0.35 33.67
C THR A 100 -12.55 -0.10 33.83
N GLU A 101 -13.52 0.81 33.69
CA GLU A 101 -14.93 0.42 33.76
C GLU A 101 -15.37 -0.40 32.52
N ILE A 102 -14.81 -0.12 31.34
CA ILE A 102 -15.05 -0.94 30.14
C ILE A 102 -14.50 -2.36 30.32
N GLU A 103 -13.29 -2.52 30.87
CA GLU A 103 -12.74 -3.85 31.17
C GLU A 103 -13.60 -4.63 32.17
N ARG A 104 -14.07 -3.95 33.23
CA ARG A 104 -14.98 -4.54 34.21
C ARG A 104 -16.31 -4.99 33.60
N LEU A 105 -16.86 -4.24 32.63
CA LEU A 105 -18.07 -4.61 31.91
C LEU A 105 -17.85 -5.78 30.95
N LEU A 106 -16.69 -5.83 30.28
CA LEU A 106 -16.30 -6.95 29.41
C LEU A 106 -16.13 -8.25 30.20
N GLU A 107 -15.59 -8.18 31.41
CA GLU A 107 -15.43 -9.35 32.27
C GLU A 107 -16.77 -9.91 32.76
N LYS A 108 -17.75 -9.04 33.06
CA LYS A 108 -19.13 -9.45 33.35
C LYS A 108 -19.82 -10.13 32.16
N LEU A 109 -19.63 -9.60 30.95
CA LEU A 109 -20.19 -10.18 29.72
C LEU A 109 -19.61 -11.57 29.44
N ARG A 110 -18.29 -11.74 29.60
CA ARG A 110 -17.62 -13.05 29.46
C ARG A 110 -18.11 -14.08 30.47
N ALA A 111 -18.39 -13.65 31.71
CA ALA A 111 -18.96 -14.53 32.73
C ALA A 111 -20.38 -14.99 32.35
N GLN A 112 -21.20 -14.13 31.74
CA GLN A 112 -22.55 -14.49 31.28
C GLN A 112 -22.54 -15.46 30.10
N GLU A 113 -21.67 -15.28 29.11
CA GLU A 113 -21.53 -16.23 27.99
C GLU A 113 -21.09 -17.62 28.44
N SER A 114 -20.24 -17.71 29.47
CA SER A 114 -19.78 -19.01 29.98
C SER A 114 -20.88 -19.86 30.62
N VAL A 115 -21.94 -19.23 31.14
CA VAL A 115 -23.09 -19.92 31.75
C VAL A 115 -24.07 -20.41 30.68
N GLU A 116 -24.33 -19.61 29.63
CA GLU A 116 -25.24 -20.02 28.54
C GLU A 116 -24.68 -21.17 27.69
N VAL A 117 -23.36 -21.23 27.49
CA VAL A 117 -22.70 -22.31 26.73
C VAL A 117 -22.74 -23.63 27.49
N MET A 118 -22.63 -23.61 28.83
CA MET A 118 -22.73 -24.83 29.65
C MET A 118 -24.15 -25.41 29.69
N GLU A 119 -25.19 -24.57 29.66
CA GLU A 119 -26.58 -25.04 29.65
C GLU A 119 -27.01 -25.61 28.28
N ALA A 120 -26.41 -25.13 27.19
CA ALA A 120 -26.69 -25.60 25.83
C ALA A 120 -26.09 -27.00 25.54
N ASP A 121 -24.91 -27.30 26.08
CA ASP A 121 -24.24 -28.59 25.87
C ASP A 121 -24.92 -29.75 26.63
N ASP A 122 -25.42 -29.51 27.84
CA ASP A 122 -26.13 -30.54 28.63
C ASP A 122 -27.52 -30.89 28.02
N SER A 123 -28.11 -29.97 27.25
CA SER A 123 -29.34 -30.20 26.49
C SER A 123 -29.12 -31.05 25.23
N LEU A 124 -27.94 -31.01 24.61
CA LEU A 124 -27.63 -31.72 23.37
C LEU A 124 -27.22 -33.17 23.62
N LEU A 125 -26.55 -33.43 24.74
CA LEU A 125 -26.15 -34.79 25.15
C LEU A 125 -27.36 -35.68 25.49
N ARG A 126 -28.43 -35.13 26.06
CA ARG A 126 -29.64 -35.91 26.43
C ARG A 126 -30.56 -36.29 25.26
N LYS A 127 -30.40 -35.70 24.07
CA LYS A 127 -31.25 -35.98 22.89
C LYS A 127 -30.73 -37.07 21.95
N ASN A 128 -29.47 -37.49 22.08
CA ASN A 128 -28.84 -38.45 21.16
C ASN A 128 -28.88 -39.92 21.62
N GLU A 129 -29.42 -40.25 22.80
CA GLU A 129 -29.50 -41.63 23.30
C GLU A 129 -30.81 -42.37 22.99
N GLN A 130 -31.75 -41.75 22.25
CA GLN A 130 -33.03 -42.39 21.93
C GLN A 130 -33.40 -42.22 20.45
N GLN A 131 -32.89 -43.11 19.57
CA GLN A 131 -33.70 -43.77 18.54
C GLN A 131 -32.90 -44.77 17.68
N PRO A 132 -33.43 -45.98 17.40
CA PRO A 132 -32.80 -46.99 16.55
C PRO A 132 -33.15 -46.82 15.07
N GLN A 133 -32.21 -47.20 14.20
CA GLN A 133 -32.40 -47.25 12.74
C GLN A 133 -33.36 -48.36 12.29
N PRO A 134 -34.04 -48.18 11.14
CA PRO A 134 -34.26 -49.31 10.24
C PRO A 134 -33.98 -49.07 8.76
N ALA A 135 -33.83 -50.21 8.09
CA ALA A 135 -33.37 -50.47 6.73
C ALA A 135 -34.33 -50.05 5.60
N GLY A 136 -33.79 -49.99 4.38
CA GLY A 136 -34.47 -49.51 3.18
C GLY A 136 -35.39 -50.48 2.45
N ASN A 137 -36.03 -49.99 1.38
CA ASN A 137 -36.35 -50.72 0.15
C ASN A 137 -36.94 -49.81 -0.94
N ARG A 138 -36.76 -50.25 -2.20
CA ARG A 138 -37.30 -49.74 -3.48
C ARG A 138 -38.82 -49.92 -3.59
N ALA A 139 -39.49 -49.08 -4.39
CA ALA A 139 -40.50 -49.51 -5.38
C ALA A 139 -40.94 -48.36 -6.32
N ASP A 140 -41.10 -48.72 -7.59
CA ASP A 140 -41.74 -47.95 -8.67
C ASP A 140 -43.27 -47.86 -8.52
N GLY A 141 -43.90 -46.82 -9.08
CA GLY A 141 -45.36 -46.78 -9.26
C GLY A 141 -45.89 -45.50 -9.91
N LYS A 142 -46.32 -45.58 -11.18
CA LYS A 142 -47.16 -44.58 -11.88
C LYS A 142 -48.63 -44.78 -11.49
N ILE A 143 -49.37 -43.69 -11.18
CA ILE A 143 -50.84 -43.62 -11.33
C ILE A 143 -51.26 -42.22 -11.81
N SER A 144 -52.18 -42.21 -12.76
CA SER A 144 -52.88 -41.11 -13.45
C SER A 144 -54.19 -40.70 -12.77
N GLY A 145 -54.60 -39.43 -12.87
CA GLY A 145 -55.99 -38.98 -12.64
C GLY A 145 -56.10 -37.49 -12.21
N PRO A 146 -57.08 -36.69 -12.71
CA PRO A 146 -57.06 -35.23 -12.60
C PRO A 146 -57.87 -34.69 -11.42
N VAL A 147 -57.33 -33.71 -10.68
CA VAL A 147 -58.10 -32.88 -9.73
C VAL A 147 -57.66 -31.41 -9.81
N LYS A 148 -58.64 -30.53 -9.98
CA LYS A 148 -58.54 -29.07 -9.98
C LYS A 148 -58.34 -28.53 -8.56
N GLY A 149 -57.53 -27.49 -8.40
CA GLY A 149 -57.58 -26.58 -7.25
C GLY A 149 -56.23 -26.39 -6.54
N THR A 150 -55.65 -25.21 -6.74
CA THR A 150 -54.70 -24.52 -5.85
C THR A 150 -53.52 -25.33 -5.27
N SER A 151 -52.43 -25.41 -6.03
CA SER A 151 -51.06 -25.20 -5.52
C SER A 151 -50.11 -25.06 -6.70
N TRP A 152 -49.34 -23.98 -6.77
CA TRP A 152 -48.18 -23.96 -7.67
C TRP A 152 -47.09 -24.78 -7.00
N ALA A 153 -47.05 -26.06 -7.34
CA ALA A 153 -45.92 -26.94 -7.11
C ALA A 153 -44.65 -26.33 -7.75
N SER A 154 -43.51 -26.70 -7.19
CA SER A 154 -42.17 -26.24 -7.58
C SER A 154 -41.99 -26.04 -9.08
N ILE A 155 -41.34 -24.93 -9.47
CA ILE A 155 -40.83 -24.74 -10.83
C ILE A 155 -39.77 -25.81 -11.10
N ASN A 156 -40.23 -26.93 -11.66
CA ASN A 156 -39.43 -27.95 -12.34
C ASN A 156 -39.98 -28.21 -13.76
N THR A 157 -40.98 -27.45 -14.21
CA THR A 157 -41.56 -27.60 -15.56
C THR A 157 -41.80 -26.22 -16.18
N PHE A 158 -40.72 -25.62 -16.70
CA PHE A 158 -40.82 -24.60 -17.73
C PHE A 158 -41.13 -25.31 -19.07
N ASP A 159 -42.30 -25.04 -19.67
CA ASP A 159 -42.68 -25.58 -20.98
C ASP A 159 -42.06 -24.73 -22.09
N GLN A 160 -40.90 -25.18 -22.56
CA GLN A 160 -40.04 -24.50 -23.52
C GLN A 160 -40.63 -24.48 -24.94
N THR A 161 -41.51 -25.43 -25.27
CA THR A 161 -42.12 -25.61 -26.60
C THR A 161 -43.04 -24.44 -26.95
N LYS A 162 -43.86 -24.02 -25.98
CA LYS A 162 -44.75 -22.85 -26.12
C LYS A 162 -43.99 -21.52 -26.24
N PHE A 163 -42.78 -21.44 -25.71
CA PHE A 163 -41.98 -20.21 -25.78
C PHE A 163 -41.30 -20.04 -27.15
N HIS A 164 -40.91 -21.14 -27.80
CA HIS A 164 -40.35 -21.11 -29.15
C HIS A 164 -41.41 -20.89 -30.25
N GLU A 165 -42.65 -21.37 -30.07
CA GLU A 165 -43.76 -21.06 -30.98
C GLU A 165 -44.08 -19.55 -31.06
N VAL A 166 -43.83 -18.79 -29.99
CA VAL A 166 -44.04 -17.33 -29.94
C VAL A 166 -42.95 -16.56 -30.69
N LEU A 167 -41.75 -17.13 -30.87
CA LEU A 167 -40.58 -16.42 -31.39
C LEU A 167 -40.08 -16.91 -32.77
N GLY A 168 -40.60 -18.02 -33.30
CA GLY A 168 -40.42 -18.40 -34.71
C GLY A 168 -39.00 -18.74 -35.16
N LEU A 169 -38.13 -19.26 -34.28
CA LEU A 169 -36.71 -19.54 -34.60
C LEU A 169 -36.31 -21.01 -34.36
N PRO A 170 -35.45 -21.60 -35.21
CA PRO A 170 -35.01 -22.99 -35.10
C PRO A 170 -34.04 -23.19 -33.92
N TYR A 171 -34.33 -24.23 -33.15
CA TYR A 171 -33.66 -24.61 -31.92
C TYR A 171 -32.35 -25.37 -32.18
N GLN A 172 -31.23 -24.92 -31.59
CA GLN A 172 -30.02 -25.74 -31.40
C GLN A 172 -29.62 -25.73 -29.92
N HIS A 173 -29.35 -26.93 -29.38
CA HIS A 173 -29.12 -27.20 -27.97
C HIS A 173 -27.83 -26.57 -27.40
N PRO A 174 -27.93 -25.89 -26.25
CA PRO A 174 -26.89 -25.93 -25.22
C PRO A 174 -27.42 -26.54 -23.91
N SER A 175 -26.51 -27.18 -23.19
CA SER A 175 -26.72 -27.87 -21.92
C SER A 175 -27.29 -26.98 -20.80
N ARG A 176 -27.97 -27.63 -19.86
CA ARG A 176 -28.66 -27.08 -18.68
C ARG A 176 -27.81 -26.03 -17.94
N ASN A 177 -28.40 -24.85 -17.75
CA ASN A 177 -27.89 -23.63 -17.10
C ASN A 177 -27.12 -22.65 -18.00
N ALA A 178 -27.71 -22.22 -19.11
CA ALA A 178 -27.23 -21.05 -19.86
C ALA A 178 -28.34 -19.99 -20.04
N LEU A 179 -28.02 -18.76 -19.65
CA LEU A 179 -28.70 -17.53 -20.07
C LEU A 179 -28.08 -17.10 -21.40
N LEU A 180 -28.93 -16.76 -22.38
CA LEU A 180 -28.51 -16.22 -23.68
C LEU A 180 -28.58 -14.69 -23.65
N PHE A 181 -27.57 -14.04 -24.24
CA PHE A 181 -27.61 -12.62 -24.59
C PHE A 181 -27.93 -12.46 -26.09
N ASP A 182 -28.82 -11.53 -26.41
CA ASP A 182 -29.07 -11.04 -27.77
C ASP A 182 -28.29 -9.75 -27.99
N LYS A 183 -27.56 -9.68 -29.11
CA LYS A 183 -26.78 -8.51 -29.52
C LYS A 183 -27.65 -7.68 -30.44
N LYS A 184 -28.38 -6.69 -29.90
CA LYS A 184 -28.88 -5.60 -30.75
C LYS A 184 -27.72 -4.66 -31.09
N GLN A 185 -27.62 -4.30 -32.37
CA GLN A 185 -26.61 -3.36 -32.86
C GLN A 185 -26.80 -2.00 -32.18
N GLY A 186 -25.74 -1.48 -31.57
CA GLY A 186 -25.72 -0.25 -30.78
C GLY A 186 -25.31 -0.54 -29.34
N CYS A 187 -24.10 -0.17 -28.95
CA CYS A 187 -23.47 -0.51 -27.66
C CYS A 187 -23.98 0.32 -26.46
N ASP A 188 -25.20 0.87 -26.56
CA ASP A 188 -25.69 1.88 -25.61
C ASP A 188 -26.62 1.30 -24.53
N GLU A 189 -27.08 0.05 -24.68
CA GLU A 189 -27.99 -0.59 -23.72
C GLU A 189 -27.49 -1.96 -23.23
N LEU A 190 -27.27 -2.07 -21.92
CA LEU A 190 -27.06 -3.35 -21.24
C LEU A 190 -28.39 -3.79 -20.60
N VAL A 191 -29.01 -4.85 -21.12
CA VAL A 191 -30.25 -5.39 -20.55
C VAL A 191 -29.94 -6.28 -19.35
N VAL A 192 -30.27 -5.81 -18.15
CA VAL A 192 -30.17 -6.57 -16.90
C VAL A 192 -31.48 -7.31 -16.66
N VAL A 193 -31.45 -8.64 -16.64
CA VAL A 193 -32.62 -9.46 -16.32
C VAL A 193 -32.64 -9.79 -14.83
N ILE A 194 -33.64 -9.27 -14.12
CA ILE A 194 -33.88 -9.53 -12.70
C ILE A 194 -34.59 -10.88 -12.57
N THR A 195 -33.91 -11.88 -12.02
CA THR A 195 -34.55 -13.17 -11.70
C THR A 195 -34.58 -13.39 -10.20
N GLY A 196 -35.76 -13.25 -9.59
CA GLY A 196 -35.98 -13.74 -8.23
C GLY A 196 -37.15 -13.11 -7.51
N LYS A 197 -37.92 -13.93 -6.77
CA LYS A 197 -39.05 -13.52 -5.92
C LYS A 197 -38.64 -12.72 -4.65
N LYS A 198 -37.36 -12.35 -4.51
CA LYS A 198 -36.87 -11.48 -3.41
C LYS A 198 -36.21 -10.23 -4.00
N PRO A 199 -36.68 -9.01 -3.66
CA PRO A 199 -36.40 -7.77 -4.40
C PRO A 199 -35.02 -7.14 -4.10
N LYS A 200 -33.99 -7.92 -3.76
CA LYS A 200 -32.73 -7.35 -3.24
C LYS A 200 -31.44 -7.80 -3.93
N THR A 201 -31.52 -8.57 -5.02
CA THR A 201 -30.32 -9.04 -5.71
C THR A 201 -30.45 -8.85 -7.22
N CYS A 202 -29.56 -8.04 -7.80
CA CYS A 202 -29.40 -7.89 -9.24
C CYS A 202 -28.12 -8.60 -9.67
N LEU A 203 -28.17 -9.37 -10.77
CA LEU A 203 -27.02 -10.05 -11.36
C LEU A 203 -26.79 -9.49 -12.76
N ALA A 204 -25.59 -8.96 -13.01
CA ALA A 204 -25.14 -8.58 -14.34
C ALA A 204 -23.92 -9.44 -14.72
N VAL A 205 -23.93 -10.01 -15.93
CA VAL A 205 -22.81 -10.77 -16.48
C VAL A 205 -22.20 -9.92 -17.58
N LEU A 206 -20.91 -9.59 -17.44
CA LEU A 206 -20.15 -8.81 -18.41
C LEU A 206 -19.18 -9.74 -19.14
N GLU A 207 -19.14 -9.64 -20.46
CA GLU A 207 -18.17 -10.38 -21.27
C GLU A 207 -16.75 -9.83 -20.99
N ARG A 208 -15.74 -10.70 -20.91
CA ARG A 208 -14.37 -10.38 -20.42
C ARG A 208 -13.64 -9.28 -21.20
N THR A 209 -14.14 -8.84 -22.34
CA THR A 209 -13.48 -7.92 -23.27
C THR A 209 -14.10 -6.53 -23.22
N PHE A 210 -14.08 -5.88 -22.06
CA PHE A 210 -14.21 -4.42 -22.01
C PHE A 210 -12.81 -3.80 -22.13
N LEU A 211 -12.44 -3.43 -23.36
CA LEU A 211 -11.16 -2.80 -23.72
C LEU A 211 -11.22 -1.26 -23.69
N GLN A 212 -12.26 -0.66 -23.12
CA GLN A 212 -12.44 0.80 -23.13
C GLN A 212 -12.45 1.34 -21.68
N PRO A 213 -11.71 2.43 -21.39
CA PRO A 213 -11.65 3.06 -20.07
C PRO A 213 -12.90 3.88 -19.72
N GLU A 214 -13.97 3.75 -20.49
CA GLU A 214 -15.23 4.43 -20.26
C GLU A 214 -15.95 3.77 -19.08
N VAL A 215 -15.78 4.40 -17.93
CA VAL A 215 -16.48 4.13 -16.68
C VAL A 215 -17.97 3.97 -16.96
N MET A 216 -18.52 2.75 -16.79
CA MET A 216 -19.96 2.58 -16.70
C MET A 216 -20.44 3.28 -15.43
N LYS A 217 -20.96 4.50 -15.59
CA LYS A 217 -21.67 5.21 -14.53
C LYS A 217 -23.06 4.60 -14.45
N LEU A 218 -23.29 3.73 -13.46
CA LEU A 218 -24.59 3.11 -13.26
C LEU A 218 -25.54 4.16 -12.64
N GLU A 219 -26.33 4.83 -13.47
CA GLU A 219 -27.40 5.72 -12.98
C GLU A 219 -28.61 4.89 -12.60
N LEU A 220 -28.90 4.81 -11.29
CA LEU A 220 -30.11 4.15 -10.81
C LEU A 220 -31.35 5.01 -11.11
N PRO A 221 -32.52 4.39 -11.36
CA PRO A 221 -33.78 5.12 -11.44
C PRO A 221 -34.02 5.96 -10.18
N GLN A 222 -34.56 7.16 -10.37
CA GLN A 222 -34.90 8.05 -9.25
C GLN A 222 -35.79 7.34 -8.23
N GLY A 223 -35.39 7.37 -6.95
CA GLY A 223 -36.14 6.78 -5.84
C GLY A 223 -35.54 5.51 -5.22
N VAL A 224 -34.50 4.91 -5.83
CA VAL A 224 -33.79 3.76 -5.24
C VAL A 224 -32.79 4.27 -4.19
N ARG A 225 -33.08 4.05 -2.90
CA ARG A 225 -32.11 4.29 -1.82
C ARG A 225 -31.07 3.17 -1.79
N TRP A 226 -29.79 3.55 -1.78
CA TRP A 226 -28.70 2.66 -1.40
C TRP A 226 -28.96 2.15 0.02
N ASN A 227 -29.33 0.88 0.16
CA ASN A 227 -28.88 0.12 1.32
C ASN A 227 -27.51 -0.41 0.94
N SER A 228 -26.51 -0.18 1.80
CA SER A 228 -25.09 -0.52 1.68
C SER A 228 -24.77 -2.02 1.54
N ALA A 229 -25.56 -2.76 0.78
CA ALA A 229 -25.28 -4.14 0.42
C ALA A 229 -24.12 -4.17 -0.57
N ALA A 230 -23.02 -4.78 -0.13
CA ALA A 230 -21.78 -4.95 -0.85
C ALA A 230 -22.01 -5.43 -2.30
N VAL A 231 -21.60 -4.61 -3.27
CA VAL A 231 -21.43 -5.08 -4.65
C VAL A 231 -20.18 -5.95 -4.66
N ASN A 232 -20.37 -7.25 -4.57
CA ASN A 232 -19.28 -8.22 -4.70
C ASN A 232 -19.12 -8.57 -6.19
N SER A 233 -18.01 -8.13 -6.80
CA SER A 233 -17.60 -8.67 -8.10
C SER A 233 -17.11 -10.10 -7.90
N ILE A 234 -17.95 -11.08 -8.23
CA ILE A 234 -17.56 -12.49 -8.19
C ILE A 234 -17.10 -12.88 -9.60
N PRO A 235 -15.81 -13.20 -9.82
CA PRO A 235 -15.36 -13.70 -11.11
C PRO A 235 -16.08 -15.02 -11.43
N TRP A 236 -16.80 -15.05 -12.55
CA TRP A 236 -17.43 -16.27 -13.05
C TRP A 236 -16.35 -17.21 -13.60
N THR A 237 -16.24 -18.41 -13.02
CA THR A 237 -15.33 -19.46 -13.48
C THR A 237 -16.07 -20.43 -14.39
N GLN A 238 -15.45 -20.80 -15.51
CA GLN A 238 -15.89 -21.96 -16.26
C GLN A 238 -15.63 -23.22 -15.42
N PRO A 239 -16.53 -24.22 -15.41
CA PRO A 239 -16.25 -25.50 -14.79
C PRO A 239 -14.95 -26.08 -15.38
N GLY A 240 -13.95 -26.33 -14.52
CA GLY A 240 -12.63 -26.86 -14.92
C GLY A 240 -11.45 -25.88 -14.82
N THR A 241 -11.67 -24.60 -14.51
CA THR A 241 -10.56 -23.68 -14.16
C THR A 241 -10.27 -23.71 -12.66
N VAL A 242 -9.00 -23.98 -12.32
CA VAL A 242 -8.40 -24.05 -10.98
C VAL A 242 -9.04 -23.10 -9.96
N ASP A 243 -9.35 -23.61 -8.77
CA ASP A 243 -9.94 -22.91 -7.62
C ASP A 243 -9.29 -21.54 -7.35
N LEU A 244 -9.88 -20.47 -7.89
CA LEU A 244 -9.54 -19.08 -7.54
C LEU A 244 -10.13 -18.66 -6.19
N TYR A 245 -10.89 -19.54 -5.53
CA TYR A 245 -11.50 -19.27 -4.25
C TYR A 245 -10.58 -19.66 -3.09
N PRO A 246 -10.45 -18.78 -2.08
CA PRO A 246 -9.76 -19.12 -0.83
C PRO A 246 -10.42 -20.31 -0.14
N ARG A 247 -9.65 -21.38 0.09
CA ARG A 247 -10.05 -22.53 0.90
C ARG A 247 -10.03 -22.17 2.39
N GLY A 248 -10.63 -23.01 3.24
CA GLY A 248 -10.70 -22.80 4.70
C GLY A 248 -9.35 -22.41 5.31
N HIS A 249 -8.32 -23.23 5.08
CA HIS A 249 -6.97 -22.97 5.58
C HIS A 249 -6.34 -21.65 5.10
N HIS A 250 -6.70 -21.11 3.93
CA HIS A 250 -6.21 -19.78 3.51
C HIS A 250 -6.81 -18.67 4.37
N ARG A 251 -8.08 -18.82 4.78
CA ARG A 251 -8.76 -17.87 5.65
C ARG A 251 -8.23 -17.95 7.06
N GLU A 252 -8.09 -19.16 7.60
CA GLU A 252 -7.50 -19.42 8.92
C GLU A 252 -6.09 -18.80 9.03
N ASN A 253 -5.19 -19.16 8.10
CA ASN A 253 -3.83 -18.59 8.09
C ASN A 253 -3.81 -17.05 7.96
N SER A 254 -4.75 -16.47 7.20
CA SER A 254 -4.87 -15.01 7.08
C SER A 254 -5.36 -14.37 8.37
N ILE A 255 -6.28 -15.02 9.09
CA ILE A 255 -6.78 -14.57 10.40
C ILE A 255 -5.67 -14.66 11.43
N ASP A 256 -4.89 -15.74 11.46
CA ASP A 256 -3.77 -15.90 12.40
C ASP A 256 -2.72 -14.80 12.21
N LYS A 257 -2.34 -14.55 10.96
CA LYS A 257 -1.41 -13.46 10.61
C LYS A 257 -1.95 -12.09 11.01
N LEU A 258 -3.24 -11.83 10.77
CA LEU A 258 -3.88 -10.59 11.18
C LEU A 258 -3.95 -10.47 12.71
N GLY A 259 -4.19 -11.58 13.42
CA GLY A 259 -4.19 -11.63 14.88
C GLY A 259 -2.82 -11.25 15.46
N ILE A 260 -1.73 -11.78 14.90
CA ILE A 260 -0.36 -11.41 15.28
C ILE A 260 -0.11 -9.92 15.04
N LEU A 261 -0.49 -9.41 13.86
CA LEU A 261 -0.35 -7.99 13.53
C LEU A 261 -1.10 -7.11 14.54
N LEU A 262 -2.37 -7.41 14.80
CA LEU A 262 -3.24 -6.64 15.68
C LEU A 262 -2.76 -6.65 17.13
N LYS A 263 -2.24 -7.78 17.62
CA LYS A 263 -1.67 -7.90 18.96
C LYS A 263 -0.53 -6.91 19.19
N HIS A 264 0.29 -6.68 18.17
CA HIS A 264 1.48 -5.82 18.23
C HIS A 264 1.27 -4.44 17.58
N TYR A 265 0.06 -4.14 17.11
CA TYR A 265 -0.17 -3.01 16.22
C TYR A 265 0.16 -1.65 16.84
N LEU A 266 -0.21 -1.44 18.10
CA LEU A 266 0.04 -0.17 18.80
C LEU A 266 1.53 0.02 19.08
N GLU A 267 2.19 -1.00 19.59
CA GLU A 267 3.65 -1.05 19.82
C GLU A 267 4.41 -0.73 18.52
N MET A 268 4.10 -1.43 17.43
CA MET A 268 4.74 -1.17 16.14
C MET A 268 4.51 0.25 15.62
N LYS A 269 3.34 0.84 15.88
CA LYS A 269 3.07 2.23 15.50
C LYS A 269 3.88 3.22 16.32
N GLU A 270 4.02 2.98 17.62
CA GLU A 270 4.81 3.82 18.52
C GLU A 270 6.30 3.80 18.15
N GLU A 271 6.83 2.63 17.78
CA GLU A 271 8.22 2.46 17.34
C GLU A 271 8.47 3.02 15.94
N LEU A 272 7.59 2.73 14.98
CA LEU A 272 7.82 3.05 13.57
C LEU A 272 7.60 4.53 13.25
N LYS A 273 6.64 5.19 13.91
CA LYS A 273 6.31 6.61 13.66
C LYS A 273 7.50 7.58 13.83
N PRO A 274 8.30 7.54 14.90
CA PRO A 274 9.46 8.41 15.02
C PRO A 274 10.50 8.16 13.92
N ILE A 275 10.73 6.88 13.56
CA ILE A 275 11.64 6.51 12.47
C ILE A 275 11.18 7.14 11.15
N LEU A 276 9.91 6.94 10.77
CA LEU A 276 9.36 7.51 9.54
C LEU A 276 9.40 9.04 9.56
N THR A 277 9.11 9.66 10.70
CA THR A 277 9.16 11.12 10.85
C THR A 277 10.57 11.65 10.60
N GLN A 278 11.59 10.99 11.14
CA GLN A 278 13.00 11.36 11.00
C GLN A 278 13.49 11.24 9.55
N ILE A 279 13.16 10.14 8.87
CA ILE A 279 13.71 9.86 7.53
C ILE A 279 12.89 10.50 6.41
N SER A 280 11.60 10.79 6.63
CA SER A 280 10.72 11.25 5.56
C SER A 280 11.18 12.56 4.94
N ARG A 281 10.90 12.73 3.64
CA ARG A 281 11.14 14.01 2.97
C ARG A 281 10.17 15.06 3.51
N PHE A 282 10.66 15.91 4.43
CA PHE A 282 9.88 16.89 5.23
C PHE A 282 8.79 17.65 4.47
N LYS A 283 9.03 18.03 3.21
CA LYS A 283 8.05 18.80 2.41
C LYS A 283 6.81 17.99 2.02
N LYS A 284 6.89 16.66 1.96
CA LYS A 284 5.84 15.78 1.39
C LYS A 284 5.64 14.47 2.16
N LYS A 285 6.22 14.30 3.35
CA LYS A 285 6.09 13.08 4.19
C LYS A 285 6.22 11.78 3.37
N THR A 286 7.19 11.73 2.46
CA THR A 286 7.37 10.59 1.54
C THR A 286 8.54 9.73 1.98
N VAL A 287 8.32 8.43 2.08
CA VAL A 287 9.34 7.42 2.38
C VAL A 287 9.44 6.40 1.25
N ILE A 288 10.59 5.74 1.13
CA ILE A 288 10.78 4.59 0.24
C ILE A 288 10.68 3.35 1.12
N VAL A 289 9.87 2.39 0.71
CA VAL A 289 9.59 1.16 1.44
C VAL A 289 10.09 -0.02 0.63
N MET A 290 10.88 -0.88 1.27
CA MET A 290 11.20 -2.21 0.77
C MET A 290 10.88 -3.24 1.83
N CYS A 291 10.73 -4.49 1.40
CA CYS A 291 10.72 -5.63 2.30
C CYS A 291 11.56 -6.78 1.74
N LEU A 292 12.30 -7.47 2.59
CA LEU A 292 13.07 -8.65 2.18
C LEU A 292 13.46 -9.53 3.36
N ASN A 293 13.81 -10.76 3.01
CA ASN A 293 14.56 -11.68 3.83
C ASN A 293 16.05 -11.70 3.44
N GLN A 294 16.84 -12.42 4.23
CA GLN A 294 18.27 -12.61 4.03
C GLN A 294 18.64 -12.99 2.59
N GLY A 295 17.87 -13.87 1.95
CA GLY A 295 18.10 -14.34 0.59
C GLY A 295 18.08 -13.27 -0.51
N ASN A 296 17.72 -12.02 -0.23
CA ASN A 296 17.73 -10.92 -1.20
C ASN A 296 18.64 -9.74 -0.80
N LEU A 297 19.54 -9.93 0.17
CA LEU A 297 20.49 -8.89 0.61
C LEU A 297 21.36 -8.35 -0.52
N ASP A 298 21.86 -9.22 -1.40
CA ASP A 298 22.65 -8.86 -2.58
C ASP A 298 21.91 -7.91 -3.53
N LEU A 299 20.62 -8.14 -3.77
CA LEU A 299 19.80 -7.27 -4.62
C LEU A 299 19.60 -5.89 -3.98
N VAL A 300 19.31 -5.83 -2.68
CA VAL A 300 19.13 -4.54 -1.98
C VAL A 300 20.42 -3.76 -1.91
N PHE A 301 21.53 -4.45 -1.66
CA PHE A 301 22.84 -3.80 -1.60
C PHE A 301 23.25 -3.32 -2.98
N ASN A 302 22.94 -4.09 -4.02
CA ASN A 302 23.09 -3.65 -5.41
C ASN A 302 22.31 -2.36 -5.68
N PHE A 303 21.04 -2.28 -5.26
CA PHE A 303 20.24 -1.06 -5.38
C PHE A 303 20.87 0.13 -4.64
N ILE A 304 21.27 -0.05 -3.37
CA ILE A 304 21.87 1.02 -2.57
C ILE A 304 23.19 1.49 -3.19
N CYS A 305 24.04 0.57 -3.60
CA CYS A 305 25.31 0.89 -4.26
C CYS A 305 25.07 1.59 -5.60
N SER A 306 24.04 1.21 -6.37
CA SER A 306 23.65 1.91 -7.60
C SER A 306 23.27 3.36 -7.32
N CYS A 307 22.49 3.62 -6.27
CA CYS A 307 22.09 4.97 -5.88
C CYS A 307 23.28 5.80 -5.39
N ARG A 308 24.18 5.20 -4.59
CA ARG A 308 25.43 5.84 -4.15
C ARG A 308 26.32 6.23 -5.33
N ASN A 309 26.49 5.33 -6.29
CA ASN A 309 27.30 5.56 -7.49
C ASN A 309 26.73 6.68 -8.38
N LEU A 310 25.39 6.80 -8.42
CA LEU A 310 24.68 7.81 -9.22
C LEU A 310 24.31 9.07 -8.42
N ASN A 311 24.81 9.22 -7.19
CA ASN A 311 24.51 10.33 -6.28
C ASN A 311 23.00 10.59 -6.08
N ILE A 312 22.20 9.51 -6.03
CA ILE A 312 20.76 9.58 -5.78
C ILE A 312 20.51 9.45 -4.28
N ASP A 313 19.84 10.46 -3.71
CA ASP A 313 19.60 10.55 -2.27
C ASP A 313 18.41 9.68 -1.84
N ILE A 314 18.73 8.54 -1.22
CA ILE A 314 17.79 7.56 -0.69
C ILE A 314 17.74 7.55 0.85
N ARG A 315 18.10 8.65 1.52
CA ARG A 315 18.06 8.72 3.00
C ARG A 315 16.68 8.49 3.62
N ASN A 316 15.61 8.63 2.82
CA ASN A 316 14.24 8.33 3.23
C ASN A 316 13.82 6.87 2.96
N LEU A 317 14.77 5.98 2.67
CA LEU A 317 14.55 4.54 2.56
C LEU A 317 14.42 3.90 3.94
N ILE A 318 13.38 3.08 4.10
CA ILE A 318 13.22 2.13 5.19
C ILE A 318 13.00 0.73 4.63
N VAL A 319 13.69 -0.24 5.22
CA VAL A 319 13.59 -1.64 4.86
C VAL A 319 12.89 -2.42 5.97
N PHE A 320 11.77 -3.05 5.66
CA PHE A 320 11.11 -4.01 6.55
C PHE A 320 11.82 -5.35 6.43
N ALA A 321 12.58 -5.72 7.45
CA ALA A 321 13.34 -6.95 7.47
C ALA A 321 12.46 -8.12 7.94
N ALA A 322 12.60 -9.25 7.27
CA ALA A 322 11.86 -10.47 7.59
C ALA A 322 12.38 -11.19 8.85
N ASP A 323 13.61 -10.88 9.27
CA ASP A 323 14.30 -11.49 10.40
C ASP A 323 15.32 -10.52 11.02
N GLU A 324 15.70 -10.78 12.28
CA GLU A 324 16.61 -9.94 13.05
C GLU A 324 18.01 -9.85 12.43
N LEU A 325 18.49 -10.94 11.82
CA LEU A 325 19.78 -10.99 11.15
C LEU A 325 19.80 -10.01 9.96
N THR A 326 18.80 -10.07 9.10
CA THR A 326 18.64 -9.13 7.97
C THR A 326 18.57 -7.69 8.47
N HIS A 327 17.84 -7.44 9.56
CA HIS A 327 17.79 -6.12 10.19
C HIS A 327 19.18 -5.63 10.62
N LYS A 328 19.94 -6.45 11.34
CA LYS A 328 21.29 -6.13 11.82
C LYS A 328 22.28 -5.91 10.67
N THR A 329 22.21 -6.70 9.62
CA THR A 329 23.08 -6.56 8.44
C THR A 329 22.81 -5.25 7.69
N LEU A 330 21.53 -4.87 7.54
CA LEU A 330 21.13 -3.60 6.92
C LEU A 330 21.57 -2.37 7.73
N THR A 331 21.35 -2.39 9.06
CA THR A 331 21.72 -1.26 9.93
C THR A 331 23.24 -1.07 9.99
N THR A 332 24.01 -2.16 10.00
CA THR A 332 25.49 -2.11 9.91
C THR A 332 25.95 -1.43 8.61
N PHE A 333 25.27 -1.69 7.50
CA PHE A 333 25.57 -1.07 6.21
C PHE A 333 25.15 0.41 6.12
N GLY A 334 24.48 0.93 7.15
CA GLY A 334 24.01 2.31 7.25
C GLY A 334 22.66 2.53 6.58
N VAL A 335 21.79 1.51 6.55
CA VAL A 335 20.43 1.59 6.01
C VAL A 335 19.43 1.56 7.14
N GLN A 336 18.43 2.45 7.10
CA GLN A 336 17.33 2.38 8.06
C GLN A 336 16.54 1.09 7.82
N SER A 337 16.43 0.28 8.85
CA SER A 337 15.69 -0.98 8.83
C SER A 337 14.70 -1.03 9.99
N TYR A 338 13.66 -1.83 9.85
CA TYR A 338 12.66 -2.09 10.86
C TYR A 338 12.33 -3.57 10.89
N TRP A 339 12.38 -4.16 12.08
CA TRP A 339 12.02 -5.54 12.35
C TRP A 339 11.21 -5.58 13.64
N HIS A 340 10.18 -6.42 13.66
CA HIS A 340 9.33 -6.62 14.81
C HIS A 340 8.62 -7.97 14.70
N VAL A 341 8.44 -8.67 15.82
CA VAL A 341 7.76 -9.98 15.87
C VAL A 341 6.33 -9.94 15.31
N GLY A 342 5.67 -8.79 15.46
CA GLY A 342 4.33 -8.50 14.92
C GLY A 342 4.24 -8.49 13.39
N LEU A 343 5.36 -8.45 12.67
CA LEU A 343 5.39 -8.62 11.20
C LEU A 343 5.13 -10.08 10.82
N GLY A 344 5.39 -11.03 11.72
CA GLY A 344 5.27 -12.47 11.54
C GLY A 344 6.58 -13.15 11.15
N ASP A 345 6.53 -14.47 10.98
CA ASP A 345 7.68 -15.29 10.64
C ASP A 345 7.79 -15.57 9.14
N PHE A 346 9.04 -15.62 8.65
CA PHE A 346 9.34 -15.77 7.24
C PHE A 346 10.55 -16.70 7.02
N PRO A 347 10.60 -17.43 5.90
CA PRO A 347 11.79 -18.19 5.53
C PRO A 347 12.98 -17.26 5.20
N ALA A 348 14.18 -17.62 5.65
CA ALA A 348 15.40 -16.86 5.37
C ALA A 348 15.83 -16.93 3.88
N ALA A 349 15.66 -18.10 3.25
CA ALA A 349 16.09 -18.35 1.88
C ALA A 349 15.27 -17.56 0.84
N ALA A 350 15.87 -17.23 -0.31
CA ALA A 350 15.14 -16.60 -1.41
C ALA A 350 14.08 -17.53 -2.00
N ALA A 351 13.04 -16.94 -2.61
CA ALA A 351 12.11 -17.69 -3.44
C ALA A 351 12.84 -18.33 -4.64
N ARG A 352 12.53 -19.58 -4.92
CA ARG A 352 13.04 -20.35 -6.07
C ARG A 352 12.31 -19.96 -7.36
N ALA A 353 11.02 -19.68 -7.25
CA ALA A 353 10.17 -19.33 -8.38
C ALA A 353 9.03 -18.38 -7.98
N TYR A 354 8.51 -17.65 -8.95
CA TYR A 354 7.33 -16.81 -8.76
C TYR A 354 6.16 -17.64 -8.24
N GLY A 355 5.53 -17.15 -7.16
CA GLY A 355 4.38 -17.83 -6.56
C GLY A 355 4.72 -19.07 -5.76
N ASP A 356 5.97 -19.36 -5.40
CA ASP A 356 6.29 -20.46 -4.46
C ASP A 356 5.91 -20.11 -2.99
N ALA A 357 6.08 -21.06 -2.05
CA ALA A 357 5.64 -20.85 -0.66
C ALA A 357 6.40 -19.71 0.04
N THR A 358 7.70 -19.61 -0.21
CA THR A 358 8.55 -18.52 0.29
C THR A 358 8.07 -17.18 -0.27
N PHE A 359 7.85 -17.10 -1.59
CA PHE A 359 7.31 -15.92 -2.25
C PHE A 359 5.98 -15.48 -1.63
N VAL A 360 5.03 -16.41 -1.50
CA VAL A 360 3.69 -16.11 -0.93
C VAL A 360 3.80 -15.63 0.52
N SER A 361 4.71 -16.21 1.31
CA SER A 361 4.93 -15.74 2.69
C SER A 361 5.42 -14.30 2.75
N LEU A 362 6.36 -13.90 1.88
CA LEU A 362 6.87 -12.53 1.80
C LEU A 362 5.83 -11.52 1.31
N MET A 363 4.76 -11.97 0.63
CA MET A 363 3.67 -11.06 0.26
C MET A 363 2.96 -10.51 1.50
N TRP A 364 2.96 -11.22 2.62
CA TRP A 364 2.43 -10.68 3.89
C TRP A 364 3.26 -9.48 4.34
N LEU A 365 4.59 -9.62 4.35
CA LEU A 365 5.51 -8.54 4.73
C LEU A 365 5.36 -7.32 3.80
N LYS A 366 5.18 -7.56 2.50
CA LYS A 366 4.90 -6.54 1.49
C LYS A 366 3.61 -5.77 1.79
N VAL A 367 2.53 -6.48 2.08
CA VAL A 367 1.23 -5.86 2.39
C VAL A 367 1.27 -5.09 3.71
N VAL A 368 1.83 -5.68 4.76
CA VAL A 368 1.89 -5.07 6.10
C VAL A 368 2.79 -3.84 6.13
N SER A 369 3.96 -3.88 5.48
CA SER A 369 4.87 -2.72 5.41
C SER A 369 4.19 -1.50 4.79
N VAL A 370 3.49 -1.72 3.68
CA VAL A 370 2.71 -0.70 2.96
C VAL A 370 1.54 -0.19 3.81
N PHE A 371 0.86 -1.09 4.53
CA PHE A 371 -0.21 -0.75 5.45
C PHE A 371 0.25 0.13 6.62
N LEU A 372 1.29 -0.29 7.35
CA LEU A 372 1.78 0.43 8.52
C LEU A 372 2.24 1.86 8.17
N VAL A 373 2.99 2.01 7.07
CA VAL A 373 3.46 3.33 6.63
C VAL A 373 2.30 4.24 6.22
N ASN A 374 1.30 3.70 5.52
CA ASN A 374 0.13 4.46 5.11
C ASN A 374 -0.77 4.82 6.30
N ASP A 375 -1.00 3.91 7.24
CA ASP A 375 -1.77 4.20 8.46
C ASP A 375 -1.11 5.29 9.31
N LEU A 376 0.22 5.34 9.35
CA LEU A 376 1.00 6.36 10.05
C LEU A 376 1.01 7.74 9.36
N GLY A 377 0.35 7.88 8.21
CA GLY A 377 0.14 9.17 7.56
C GLY A 377 1.22 9.57 6.56
N PHE A 378 1.99 8.61 6.05
CA PHE A 378 3.08 8.85 5.09
C PHE A 378 2.68 8.46 3.66
N ASN A 379 3.15 9.25 2.70
CA ASN A 379 3.19 8.84 1.30
C ASN A 379 4.34 7.83 1.14
N GLN A 380 4.21 6.89 0.21
CA GLN A 380 5.23 5.87 0.04
C GLN A 380 5.47 5.50 -1.40
N ILE A 381 6.74 5.35 -1.75
CA ILE A 381 7.16 4.55 -2.90
C ILE A 381 7.45 3.17 -2.33
N PHE A 382 6.69 2.16 -2.74
CA PHE A 382 7.09 0.78 -2.50
C PHE A 382 7.92 0.30 -3.69
N GLN A 383 8.98 -0.45 -3.42
CA GLN A 383 9.70 -1.16 -4.46
C GLN A 383 10.24 -2.53 -4.01
N ASP A 384 10.38 -3.44 -4.97
CA ASP A 384 11.12 -4.68 -4.81
C ASP A 384 12.65 -4.40 -4.81
N ALA A 385 13.44 -5.42 -4.46
CA ALA A 385 14.90 -5.29 -4.32
C ALA A 385 15.65 -5.23 -5.67
N ASP A 386 15.01 -5.64 -6.76
CA ASP A 386 15.57 -5.84 -8.10
C ASP A 386 15.38 -4.66 -9.04
N LEU A 387 15.50 -3.46 -8.47
CA LEU A 387 15.44 -2.19 -9.17
C LEU A 387 16.78 -1.49 -9.18
N VAL A 388 16.97 -0.65 -10.19
CA VAL A 388 18.03 0.37 -10.25
C VAL A 388 17.39 1.70 -10.60
N TRP A 389 17.78 2.77 -9.91
CA TRP A 389 17.34 4.13 -10.22
C TRP A 389 18.42 4.85 -11.02
N PHE A 390 17.99 5.64 -12.02
CA PHE A 390 18.87 6.54 -12.76
C PHE A 390 18.55 8.01 -12.47
N LYS A 391 17.34 8.28 -11.96
CA LYS A 391 16.89 9.58 -11.48
C LYS A 391 16.08 9.38 -10.21
N ASP A 392 16.09 10.38 -9.34
CA ASP A 392 15.15 10.44 -8.22
C ASP A 392 13.70 10.48 -8.77
N PRO A 393 12.84 9.47 -8.47
CA PRO A 393 11.47 9.42 -8.97
C PRO A 393 10.50 10.27 -8.13
N MET A 394 10.89 10.77 -6.95
CA MET A 394 9.97 11.54 -6.08
C MET A 394 9.46 12.82 -6.74
N PRO A 395 10.30 13.65 -7.39
CA PRO A 395 9.83 14.84 -8.11
C PRO A 395 8.77 14.52 -9.17
N TYR A 396 8.88 13.36 -9.86
CA TYR A 396 7.86 12.93 -10.80
C TYR A 396 6.50 12.83 -10.11
N PHE A 397 6.40 12.10 -8.99
CA PHE A 397 5.14 11.88 -8.26
C PHE A 397 4.60 13.14 -7.58
N TRP A 398 5.47 14.01 -7.05
CA TRP A 398 5.03 15.25 -6.39
C TRP A 398 4.42 16.27 -7.35
N ASN A 399 4.79 16.21 -8.63
CA ASN A 399 4.30 17.11 -9.68
C ASN A 399 3.07 16.58 -10.42
N GLN A 400 2.63 15.34 -10.15
CA GLN A 400 1.41 14.79 -10.73
C GLN A 400 0.16 15.43 -10.11
N SER A 401 -0.95 15.36 -10.86
CA SER A 401 -2.27 15.81 -10.38
C SER A 401 -2.59 15.26 -8.99
N ALA A 402 -3.21 16.11 -8.16
CA ALA A 402 -3.74 15.73 -6.86
C ALA A 402 -4.93 14.74 -6.98
N GLU A 403 -5.54 14.62 -8.16
CA GLU A 403 -6.59 13.64 -8.47
C GLU A 403 -6.06 12.20 -8.57
N MET A 404 -4.74 12.02 -8.65
CA MET A 404 -4.13 10.69 -8.72
C MET A 404 -3.62 10.28 -7.33
N ASP A 405 -4.26 9.26 -6.74
CA ASP A 405 -3.90 8.71 -5.44
C ASP A 405 -2.78 7.68 -5.52
N THR A 406 -2.77 6.86 -6.56
CA THR A 406 -1.83 5.74 -6.71
C THR A 406 -1.25 5.65 -8.12
N PHE A 407 0.00 5.20 -8.21
CA PHE A 407 0.77 5.10 -9.44
C PHE A 407 1.47 3.75 -9.51
N TRP A 408 1.32 3.05 -10.62
CA TRP A 408 1.77 1.66 -10.74
C TRP A 408 2.60 1.48 -11.99
N GLN A 409 3.73 0.79 -11.88
CA GLN A 409 4.49 0.40 -13.06
C GLN A 409 3.66 -0.53 -13.97
N ASP A 410 3.79 -0.45 -15.29
CA ASP A 410 3.09 -1.36 -16.22
C ASP A 410 3.83 -2.71 -16.30
N ASP A 411 3.16 -3.79 -15.92
CA ASP A 411 3.70 -5.16 -15.91
C ASP A 411 4.04 -5.70 -17.30
N GLY A 412 3.42 -5.18 -18.35
CA GLY A 412 3.61 -5.66 -19.71
C GLY A 412 2.88 -6.97 -20.02
N ALA A 413 2.40 -7.73 -19.02
CA ALA A 413 1.68 -8.97 -19.25
C ALA A 413 0.27 -8.65 -19.69
N ARG A 414 0.03 -8.65 -21.01
CA ARG A 414 -1.30 -8.47 -21.62
C ARG A 414 -2.16 -9.73 -21.52
N SER A 415 -2.22 -10.31 -20.32
CA SER A 415 -3.02 -11.49 -20.01
C SER A 415 -4.28 -11.12 -19.24
N ASN A 416 -5.33 -11.93 -19.36
CA ASN A 416 -6.57 -11.75 -18.58
C ASN A 416 -6.34 -11.71 -17.06
N ARG A 417 -5.25 -12.32 -16.58
CA ARG A 417 -4.88 -12.37 -15.16
C ARG A 417 -4.67 -10.99 -14.54
N PHE A 418 -4.15 -10.05 -15.32
CA PHE A 418 -3.73 -8.72 -14.86
C PHE A 418 -4.52 -7.60 -15.56
N SER A 419 -5.55 -7.96 -16.32
CA SER A 419 -6.41 -7.01 -17.02
C SER A 419 -7.33 -6.26 -16.04
N PRO A 420 -7.71 -5.00 -16.31
CA PRO A 420 -7.33 -4.19 -17.48
C PRO A 420 -6.14 -3.26 -17.22
N LEU A 421 -5.66 -3.14 -15.98
CA LEU A 421 -4.64 -2.15 -15.61
C LEU A 421 -3.22 -2.63 -15.89
N PHE A 422 -3.01 -3.95 -15.85
CA PHE A 422 -1.69 -4.58 -15.99
C PHE A 422 -0.70 -3.97 -15.00
N ALA A 423 -1.11 -3.72 -13.75
CA ALA A 423 -0.28 -3.07 -12.77
C ALA A 423 0.78 -4.05 -12.26
N ASN A 424 2.03 -3.63 -12.27
CA ASN A 424 3.11 -4.33 -11.62
C ASN A 424 3.20 -3.88 -10.16
N SER A 425 3.29 -4.85 -9.26
CA SER A 425 3.39 -4.56 -7.82
C SER A 425 4.83 -4.41 -7.30
N GLY A 426 5.85 -4.44 -8.16
CA GLY A 426 7.25 -4.31 -7.76
C GLY A 426 7.79 -2.89 -7.76
N PHE A 427 7.06 -1.91 -8.31
CA PHE A 427 7.33 -0.49 -8.12
C PHE A 427 6.07 0.34 -8.24
N TYR A 428 5.72 1.06 -7.18
CA TYR A 428 4.51 1.88 -7.16
C TYR A 428 4.58 2.98 -6.10
N PHE A 429 3.79 4.04 -6.30
CA PHE A 429 3.62 5.12 -5.35
C PHE A 429 2.17 5.16 -4.84
N VAL A 430 2.01 5.30 -3.53
CA VAL A 430 0.71 5.44 -2.86
C VAL A 430 0.73 6.73 -2.06
N ARG A 431 -0.21 7.64 -2.34
CA ARG A 431 -0.44 8.82 -1.50
C ARG A 431 -1.16 8.43 -0.22
N ASN A 432 -0.95 9.19 0.83
CA ASN A 432 -1.75 9.12 2.05
C ASN A 432 -3.03 9.93 1.89
N THR A 433 -3.98 9.40 1.12
CA THR A 433 -5.33 9.95 0.97
C THR A 433 -6.34 8.95 1.49
N GLU A 434 -7.55 9.40 1.84
CA GLU A 434 -8.61 8.51 2.33
C GLU A 434 -8.97 7.39 1.33
N PRO A 435 -9.09 7.63 0.00
CA PRO A 435 -9.30 6.55 -0.96
C PRO A 435 -8.15 5.52 -0.96
N ALA A 436 -6.90 5.99 -0.94
CA ALA A 436 -5.73 5.10 -0.90
C ALA A 436 -5.65 4.29 0.39
N LYS A 437 -6.00 4.88 1.54
CA LYS A 437 -6.07 4.16 2.83
C LYS A 437 -7.07 3.01 2.77
N HIS A 438 -8.25 3.24 2.21
CA HIS A 438 -9.25 2.19 2.03
C HIS A 438 -8.72 1.07 1.12
N PHE A 439 -8.05 1.41 0.02
CA PHE A 439 -7.41 0.43 -0.86
C PHE A 439 -6.35 -0.40 -0.14
N VAL A 440 -5.42 0.24 0.59
CA VAL A 440 -4.35 -0.46 1.32
C VAL A 440 -4.94 -1.35 2.43
N TYR A 441 -5.96 -0.88 3.14
CA TYR A 441 -6.69 -1.69 4.12
C TYR A 441 -7.41 -2.89 3.46
N SER A 442 -8.03 -2.69 2.29
CA SER A 442 -8.67 -3.79 1.53
C SER A 442 -7.65 -4.86 1.15
N LEU A 443 -6.48 -4.43 0.70
CA LEU A 443 -5.39 -5.33 0.34
C LEU A 443 -4.89 -6.15 1.55
N LEU A 444 -4.82 -5.53 2.73
CA LEU A 444 -4.50 -6.21 4.00
C LEU A 444 -5.50 -7.32 4.33
N ILE A 445 -6.80 -7.02 4.36
CA ILE A 445 -7.82 -8.00 4.72
C ILE A 445 -8.06 -9.06 3.64
N SER A 446 -7.67 -8.78 2.39
CA SER A 446 -7.70 -9.72 1.26
C SER A 446 -6.49 -10.66 1.20
N PHE A 447 -5.66 -10.77 2.24
CA PHE A 447 -4.46 -11.62 2.21
C PHE A 447 -4.78 -13.11 1.94
N HIS A 448 -5.91 -13.61 2.43
CA HIS A 448 -6.41 -14.95 2.09
C HIS A 448 -6.60 -15.18 0.57
N GLU A 449 -6.97 -14.14 -0.21
CA GLU A 449 -7.01 -14.22 -1.67
C GLU A 449 -5.60 -14.30 -2.26
N ILE A 450 -4.65 -13.52 -1.72
CA ILE A 450 -3.24 -13.52 -2.16
C ILE A 450 -2.64 -14.91 -1.98
N MET A 451 -2.94 -15.57 -0.86
CA MET A 451 -2.53 -16.95 -0.62
C MET A 451 -3.14 -17.91 -1.64
N ALA A 452 -4.44 -17.77 -1.94
CA ALA A 452 -5.15 -18.64 -2.86
C ALA A 452 -4.62 -18.55 -4.29
N VAL A 453 -4.43 -17.34 -4.81
CA VAL A 453 -3.94 -17.11 -6.18
C VAL A 453 -2.41 -17.05 -6.27
N ARG A 454 -1.75 -17.18 -5.12
CA ARG A 454 -0.29 -17.19 -4.95
C ARG A 454 0.40 -15.97 -5.56
N SER A 455 -0.29 -14.83 -5.55
CA SER A 455 0.14 -13.61 -6.24
C SER A 455 -0.50 -12.38 -5.62
N HIS A 456 0.32 -11.52 -5.03
CA HIS A 456 -0.08 -10.19 -4.57
C HIS A 456 -0.62 -9.34 -5.72
N GLN A 457 0.09 -9.32 -6.85
CA GLN A 457 -0.25 -8.51 -8.02
C GLN A 457 -1.64 -8.83 -8.58
N HIS A 458 -2.03 -10.11 -8.61
CA HIS A 458 -3.35 -10.50 -9.10
C HIS A 458 -4.49 -9.89 -8.27
N VAL A 459 -4.40 -10.00 -6.94
CA VAL A 459 -5.41 -9.43 -6.04
C VAL A 459 -5.38 -7.91 -6.08
N LEU A 460 -4.18 -7.35 -6.19
CA LEU A 460 -3.96 -5.92 -6.32
C LEU A 460 -4.65 -5.32 -7.55
N ASP A 461 -4.49 -5.91 -8.74
CA ASP A 461 -5.16 -5.45 -9.97
C ASP A 461 -6.69 -5.46 -9.81
N LYS A 462 -7.23 -6.54 -9.23
CA LYS A 462 -8.66 -6.65 -8.92
C LYS A 462 -9.12 -5.52 -7.99
N LEU A 463 -8.38 -5.27 -6.90
CA LEU A 463 -8.72 -4.22 -5.94
C LEU A 463 -8.55 -2.81 -6.54
N LEU A 464 -7.54 -2.56 -7.35
CA LEU A 464 -7.37 -1.27 -8.02
C LEU A 464 -8.57 -0.93 -8.91
N LEU A 465 -9.08 -1.91 -9.66
CA LEU A 465 -10.27 -1.73 -10.48
C LEU A 465 -11.50 -1.38 -9.62
N THR A 466 -11.73 -2.16 -8.56
CA THR A 466 -12.84 -1.91 -7.62
C THR A 466 -12.74 -0.53 -6.99
N HIS A 467 -11.54 -0.13 -6.55
CA HIS A 467 -11.30 1.16 -5.89
C HIS A 467 -11.40 2.35 -6.83
N LYS A 468 -10.93 2.19 -8.06
CA LYS A 468 -11.12 3.18 -9.12
C LYS A 468 -12.61 3.37 -9.46
N ALA A 469 -13.35 2.27 -9.63
CA ALA A 469 -14.72 2.30 -10.12
C ALA A 469 -15.74 2.68 -9.04
N HIS A 470 -15.60 2.15 -7.82
CA HIS A 470 -16.60 2.29 -6.75
C HIS A 470 -16.26 3.36 -5.72
N TYR A 471 -14.98 3.60 -5.47
CA TYR A 471 -14.51 4.52 -4.42
C TYR A 471 -13.87 5.80 -4.98
N GLY A 472 -13.86 5.96 -6.31
CA GLY A 472 -13.34 7.15 -6.98
C GLY A 472 -11.82 7.34 -6.81
N MET A 473 -11.08 6.28 -6.47
CA MET A 473 -9.64 6.37 -6.27
C MET A 473 -8.92 6.68 -7.58
N GLY A 474 -8.07 7.70 -7.56
CA GLY A 474 -7.18 8.03 -8.66
C GLY A 474 -6.12 6.95 -8.86
N VAL A 475 -6.08 6.35 -10.05
CA VAL A 475 -5.12 5.31 -10.43
C VAL A 475 -4.47 5.69 -11.73
N LYS A 476 -3.14 5.74 -11.75
CA LYS A 476 -2.31 5.95 -12.94
C LYS A 476 -1.36 4.77 -13.16
N VAL A 477 -1.33 4.27 -14.40
CA VAL A 477 -0.29 3.35 -14.86
C VAL A 477 0.86 4.17 -15.45
N LEU A 478 2.09 3.84 -15.08
CA LEU A 478 3.30 4.57 -15.47
C LEU A 478 3.75 4.21 -16.88
N ASP A 479 4.34 5.20 -17.56
CA ASP A 479 4.87 5.04 -18.91
C ASP A 479 6.06 4.07 -18.94
N LYS A 480 6.15 3.24 -19.99
CA LYS A 480 7.18 2.20 -20.11
C LYS A 480 8.54 2.71 -20.57
N GLU A 481 8.62 3.89 -21.18
CA GLU A 481 9.88 4.55 -21.53
C GLU A 481 10.48 5.26 -20.30
N GLU A 482 9.64 5.85 -19.45
CA GLU A 482 10.08 6.49 -18.20
C GLU A 482 10.31 5.51 -17.04
N PHE A 483 9.50 4.45 -16.94
CA PHE A 483 9.55 3.42 -15.89
C PHE A 483 9.62 1.99 -16.46
N PRO A 484 10.64 1.66 -17.27
CA PRO A 484 10.81 0.37 -17.92
C PRO A 484 10.94 -0.78 -16.94
N GLN A 485 10.57 -1.97 -17.42
CA GLN A 485 10.63 -3.21 -16.65
C GLN A 485 10.99 -4.42 -17.53
N GLY A 486 11.10 -5.60 -16.93
CA GLY A 486 11.55 -6.84 -17.57
C GLY A 486 10.97 -7.16 -18.96
N GLN A 487 9.68 -6.92 -19.20
CA GLN A 487 9.09 -7.10 -20.54
C GLN A 487 9.72 -6.17 -21.58
N VAL A 488 10.05 -4.92 -21.22
CA VAL A 488 10.77 -3.99 -22.10
C VAL A 488 12.16 -4.54 -22.40
N PHE A 489 12.85 -5.09 -21.41
CA PHE A 489 14.14 -5.71 -21.57
C PHE A 489 14.13 -6.90 -22.55
N HIS A 490 13.14 -7.79 -22.41
CA HIS A 490 13.05 -8.97 -23.26
C HIS A 490 12.52 -8.66 -24.67
N HIS A 491 11.56 -7.74 -24.81
CA HIS A 491 10.77 -7.59 -26.04
C HIS A 491 10.98 -6.25 -26.77
N ASN A 492 11.57 -5.24 -26.16
CA ASN A 492 11.79 -3.92 -26.78
C ASN A 492 13.28 -3.58 -26.92
N LYS A 493 13.95 -4.29 -27.84
CA LYS A 493 15.39 -4.12 -28.09
C LYS A 493 15.77 -2.70 -28.53
N ALA A 494 14.91 -2.04 -29.30
CA ALA A 494 15.15 -0.68 -29.76
C ALA A 494 15.24 0.31 -28.59
N LEU A 495 14.30 0.23 -27.64
CA LEU A 495 14.35 1.07 -26.45
C LEU A 495 15.54 0.73 -25.55
N MET A 496 15.87 -0.56 -25.38
CA MET A 496 17.07 -0.95 -24.64
C MET A 496 18.36 -0.40 -25.28
N GLN A 497 18.45 -0.37 -26.62
CA GLN A 497 19.57 0.24 -27.34
C GLN A 497 19.66 1.75 -27.06
N ARG A 498 18.53 2.46 -27.08
CA ARG A 498 18.48 3.89 -26.72
C ARG A 498 18.98 4.14 -25.29
N PHE A 499 18.65 3.27 -24.33
CA PHE A 499 19.20 3.34 -22.97
C PHE A 499 20.71 3.13 -22.95
N ALA A 500 21.23 2.12 -23.66
CA ALA A 500 22.66 1.83 -23.71
C ALA A 500 23.48 2.95 -24.38
N ASN A 501 22.89 3.61 -25.38
CA ASN A 501 23.46 4.78 -26.05
C ASN A 501 23.34 6.07 -25.22
N LEU A 502 22.63 6.04 -24.08
CA LEU A 502 22.29 7.22 -23.27
C LEU A 502 21.45 8.27 -24.02
N GLU A 503 20.72 7.86 -25.05
CA GLU A 503 19.78 8.73 -25.77
C GLU A 503 18.53 9.01 -24.91
N VAL A 504 18.16 8.04 -24.06
CA VAL A 504 17.08 8.15 -23.07
C VAL A 504 17.60 7.66 -21.74
N THR A 505 17.19 8.33 -20.67
CA THR A 505 17.47 7.89 -19.30
C THR A 505 16.15 7.76 -18.55
N PRO A 506 15.71 6.54 -18.20
CA PRO A 506 14.49 6.33 -17.43
C PRO A 506 14.65 6.83 -15.98
N TYR A 507 13.57 6.89 -15.21
CA TYR A 507 13.66 7.11 -13.76
C TYR A 507 14.21 5.88 -13.06
N VAL A 508 13.60 4.73 -13.34
CA VAL A 508 13.92 3.45 -12.72
C VAL A 508 13.93 2.36 -13.79
N PHE A 509 14.63 1.27 -13.54
CA PHE A 509 14.50 0.04 -14.29
C PHE A 509 14.29 -1.13 -13.33
N HIS A 510 13.27 -1.94 -13.60
CA HIS A 510 12.89 -3.07 -12.77
C HIS A 510 13.13 -4.39 -13.50
N MET A 511 14.04 -5.23 -12.98
CA MET A 511 14.37 -6.53 -13.56
C MET A 511 13.38 -7.63 -13.13
N CYS A 512 12.09 -7.40 -13.38
CA CYS A 512 11.07 -8.45 -13.31
C CYS A 512 11.10 -9.32 -14.58
N TRP A 513 10.12 -10.21 -14.77
CA TRP A 513 10.06 -11.15 -15.91
C TRP A 513 11.20 -12.18 -15.98
N THR A 514 11.76 -12.55 -14.84
CA THR A 514 12.81 -13.57 -14.74
C THR A 514 12.25 -14.88 -14.20
N ALA A 515 12.71 -16.03 -14.69
CA ALA A 515 12.26 -17.33 -14.19
C ALA A 515 12.62 -17.56 -12.72
N ASN A 516 13.78 -17.04 -12.28
CA ASN A 516 14.33 -17.22 -10.94
C ASN A 516 15.39 -16.14 -10.64
N LYS A 517 15.90 -16.13 -9.40
CA LYS A 517 16.94 -15.19 -8.95
C LYS A 517 18.25 -15.31 -9.76
N LYS A 518 18.66 -16.52 -10.15
CA LYS A 518 19.93 -16.72 -10.90
C LYS A 518 19.89 -16.01 -12.26
N ASP A 519 18.79 -16.15 -12.99
CA ASP A 519 18.60 -15.48 -14.29
C ASP A 519 18.55 -13.96 -14.12
N LYS A 520 17.87 -13.50 -13.05
CA LYS A 520 17.83 -12.08 -12.69
C LYS A 520 19.21 -11.48 -12.47
N LEU A 521 20.05 -12.11 -11.64
CA LEU A 521 21.42 -11.66 -11.40
C LEU A 521 22.26 -11.70 -12.69
N LYS A 522 22.09 -12.74 -13.50
CA LYS A 522 22.75 -12.86 -14.80
C LYS A 522 22.39 -11.68 -15.70
N TYR A 523 21.11 -11.36 -15.86
CA TYR A 523 20.68 -10.27 -16.74
C TYR A 523 21.13 -8.90 -16.23
N MET A 524 21.03 -8.62 -14.93
CA MET A 524 21.52 -7.37 -14.36
C MET A 524 23.02 -7.19 -14.60
N LYS A 525 23.82 -8.24 -14.37
CA LYS A 525 25.28 -8.22 -14.65
C LYS A 525 25.56 -8.02 -16.13
N GLN A 526 24.83 -8.72 -17.01
CA GLN A 526 24.98 -8.59 -18.45
C GLN A 526 24.78 -7.15 -18.90
N VAL A 527 23.80 -6.41 -18.40
CA VAL A 527 23.58 -5.02 -18.82
C VAL A 527 24.29 -3.97 -17.95
N GLY A 528 25.30 -4.36 -17.14
CA GLY A 528 26.04 -3.42 -16.31
C GLY A 528 25.20 -2.75 -15.22
N LEU A 529 24.12 -3.40 -14.78
CA LEU A 529 23.26 -2.97 -13.66
C LEU A 529 23.62 -3.65 -12.33
N TRP A 530 24.86 -4.16 -12.24
CA TRP A 530 25.41 -4.77 -11.03
C TRP A 530 26.54 -3.90 -10.46
N TYR A 531 26.40 -3.49 -9.20
CA TYR A 531 27.21 -2.49 -8.49
C TYR A 531 27.84 -3.07 -7.22
N LEU A 532 27.80 -4.39 -7.04
CA LEU A 532 28.51 -5.09 -5.98
C LEU A 532 29.78 -5.72 -6.54
N LYS A 533 30.84 -5.64 -5.75
CA LYS A 533 32.07 -6.40 -6.00
C LYS A 533 31.79 -7.90 -5.97
N SER A 534 32.59 -8.68 -6.68
CA SER A 534 32.44 -10.14 -6.79
C SER A 534 32.48 -10.87 -5.45
N GLU A 535 33.23 -10.33 -4.49
CA GLU A 535 33.42 -10.94 -3.17
C GLU A 535 32.22 -10.71 -2.24
N CYS A 536 31.35 -9.76 -2.58
CA CYS A 536 30.15 -9.43 -1.82
C CYS A 536 28.93 -10.18 -2.33
N ASP A 537 29.05 -11.50 -2.41
CA ASP A 537 27.94 -12.38 -2.75
C ASP A 537 26.98 -12.60 -1.56
N ILE A 538 25.92 -13.37 -1.80
CA ILE A 538 24.89 -13.60 -0.80
C ILE A 538 25.44 -14.33 0.44
N ASP A 539 26.44 -15.20 0.29
CA ASP A 539 27.00 -15.97 1.40
C ASP A 539 27.88 -15.07 2.27
N PHE A 540 28.70 -14.23 1.65
CA PHE A 540 29.46 -13.20 2.36
C PHE A 540 28.52 -12.26 3.13
N LEU A 541 27.49 -11.72 2.46
CA LEU A 541 26.55 -10.79 3.08
C LEU A 541 25.71 -11.43 4.20
N SER A 542 25.44 -12.73 4.07
CA SER A 542 24.68 -13.51 5.05
C SER A 542 25.47 -13.83 6.31
N ASN A 543 26.79 -13.98 6.19
CA ASN A 543 27.68 -14.33 7.31
C ASN A 543 28.47 -13.13 7.85
N ALA A 544 28.31 -11.96 7.24
CA ALA A 544 28.90 -10.74 7.73
C ALA A 544 28.11 -10.24 8.94
N ASP A 545 28.41 -10.80 10.11
CA ASP A 545 27.83 -10.47 11.43
C ASP A 545 28.13 -9.03 11.87
N GLY A 546 27.65 -8.03 11.13
CA GLY A 546 27.93 -6.63 11.41
C GLY A 546 29.37 -6.21 11.07
N ALA A 547 30.06 -6.94 10.20
CA ALA A 547 31.42 -6.61 9.80
C ALA A 547 31.47 -5.31 8.99
N GLU A 548 32.38 -4.40 9.33
CA GLU A 548 32.60 -3.16 8.55
C GLU A 548 33.00 -3.44 7.10
N SER A 549 33.52 -4.64 6.81
CA SER A 549 33.83 -5.10 5.46
C SER A 549 32.65 -4.97 4.50
N VAL A 550 31.42 -5.07 5.00
CA VAL A 550 30.19 -4.89 4.23
C VAL A 550 30.08 -3.47 3.64
N LYS A 551 30.58 -2.45 4.33
CA LYS A 551 30.62 -1.06 3.83
C LYS A 551 31.45 -0.92 2.55
N SER A 552 32.40 -1.83 2.32
CA SER A 552 33.29 -1.83 1.17
C SER A 552 32.74 -2.54 -0.08
N CYS A 553 31.50 -3.07 -0.02
CA CYS A 553 30.92 -3.89 -1.07
C CYS A 553 30.52 -3.14 -2.34
N CYS A 554 30.35 -1.82 -2.29
CA CYS A 554 29.99 -1.06 -3.47
C CYS A 554 31.18 -0.99 -4.45
N ASP A 555 30.91 -1.31 -5.71
CA ASP A 555 31.82 -1.10 -6.83
C ASP A 555 31.58 0.27 -7.46
N ALA A 556 32.47 1.23 -7.16
CA ALA A 556 32.41 2.58 -7.71
C ALA A 556 32.82 2.64 -9.20
N THR A 557 33.33 1.54 -9.79
CA THR A 557 33.73 1.49 -11.20
C THR A 557 32.59 1.04 -12.12
N ALA A 558 31.52 0.49 -11.55
CA ALA A 558 30.37 0.00 -12.29
C ALA A 558 29.69 1.13 -13.08
N LYS A 559 29.46 0.88 -14.38
CA LYS A 559 28.80 1.82 -15.29
C LYS A 559 27.50 1.22 -15.83
N PRO A 560 26.34 1.91 -15.63
CA PRO A 560 25.07 1.43 -16.15
C PRO A 560 25.11 1.24 -17.66
N TRP A 561 24.49 0.17 -18.14
CA TRP A 561 24.31 -0.16 -19.56
C TRP A 561 25.59 -0.40 -20.36
N ARG A 562 26.76 -0.45 -19.71
CA ARG A 562 28.07 -0.48 -20.38
C ARG A 562 29.02 -1.48 -19.71
N PRO A 563 28.72 -2.79 -19.77
CA PRO A 563 29.64 -3.83 -19.27
C PRO A 563 30.98 -3.86 -20.03
N ASP A 564 30.97 -3.63 -21.35
CA ASP A 564 32.12 -3.82 -22.26
C ASP A 564 32.45 -2.56 -23.10
N GLY A 565 32.07 -1.37 -22.61
CA GLY A 565 32.25 -0.09 -23.30
C GLY A 565 30.96 0.46 -23.95
N PRO A 566 31.02 1.67 -24.56
CA PRO A 566 29.85 2.35 -25.11
C PRO A 566 29.28 1.62 -26.34
N GLY A 567 27.94 1.48 -26.40
CA GLY A 567 27.21 0.98 -27.58
C GLY A 567 27.13 -0.54 -27.74
N LYS A 568 27.74 -1.33 -26.84
CA LYS A 568 27.61 -2.79 -26.84
C LYS A 568 26.63 -3.24 -25.76
N LEU A 569 25.35 -3.37 -26.12
CA LEU A 569 24.49 -4.29 -25.39
C LEU A 569 25.04 -5.70 -25.64
N PRO A 570 25.21 -6.54 -24.59
CA PRO A 570 25.45 -7.96 -24.82
C PRO A 570 24.36 -8.48 -25.75
N ASN A 571 24.74 -9.41 -26.64
CA ASN A 571 23.77 -10.10 -27.48
C ASN A 571 22.69 -10.73 -26.58
N LEU A 572 21.55 -10.06 -26.44
CA LEU A 572 20.31 -10.55 -25.85
C LEU A 572 19.75 -11.60 -26.83
N ARG A 573 20.44 -12.74 -26.95
CA ARG A 573 19.91 -13.93 -27.61
C ARG A 573 18.86 -14.51 -26.68
N SER A 574 17.66 -14.62 -27.26
CA SER A 574 16.41 -15.13 -26.69
C SER A 574 16.57 -16.41 -25.91
#